data_AF-A0A3A9JBQ2-F1
#
_entry.id   AF-A0A3A9JBQ2-F1
#
_cell.length_a   1.000
_cell.length_b   1.000
_cell.length_c   1.000
_cell.angle_alpha   90.00
_cell.angle_beta   90.00
_cell.angle_gamma   90.00
#
_symmetry.space_group_name_H-M   'P 1'
#
loop_
_entity.id
_entity.type
_entity.pdbx_description
1 polymer ?
#
loop_
_entity_poly.entity_id
_entity_poly.type
_entity_poly.pdbx_seq_one_letter_code
_entity_poly.pdbx_strand_id
1 'polypeptide(L)'
;MIIRHLPALALLAGLLALPGLPHAQGLDMTKGGPVDITSTDGIEWRQNEQVVIARGDARAIREGVTLRGDRLIARYRPRAGQPASQPANSGALGEGPGGGNEIWRIEAEGNVHINTATDQAQGDRAVYDMDQGVMVLTGKNLKLTTPSDTLTARDSLEYWPNKRMSVARGAAVVVTDDNRRIAADTLVGYFLPEGQTAPAANAAGGTTRNVPGAGSKLDRVEAFGNVEIRTPQEVVRGDRGVYNTTSGMARLLGGVRITRGENQLNGQESIVNMRTGVARLVNTPGSRVQGLIVPNQQSRDAVRVPGMQPQQGQGR
;
A
#
# COMPACT_ATOMS: atom_id res chain seq x y z
N MET A 1 5.75 -23.51 77.93
CA MET A 1 4.83 -23.66 76.79
C MET A 1 5.11 -22.50 75.84
N ILE A 2 5.74 -22.79 74.71
CA ILE A 2 6.43 -21.82 73.83
C ILE A 2 5.43 -21.34 72.77
N ILE A 3 5.15 -20.04 72.72
CA ILE A 3 4.32 -19.41 71.68
C ILE A 3 5.26 -18.72 70.68
N ARG A 4 5.38 -19.32 69.49
CA ARG A 4 6.09 -18.78 68.33
C ARG A 4 5.16 -17.82 67.58
N HIS A 5 5.56 -16.56 67.41
CA HIS A 5 4.93 -15.64 66.47
C HIS A 5 5.62 -15.75 65.10
N LEU A 6 4.85 -16.06 64.05
CA LEU A 6 5.25 -15.97 62.63
C LEU A 6 4.92 -14.55 62.11
N PRO A 7 5.79 -13.90 61.32
CA PRO A 7 5.41 -12.72 60.56
C PRO A 7 4.78 -13.14 59.22
N ALA A 8 3.61 -12.56 58.92
CA ALA A 8 2.95 -12.69 57.63
C ALA A 8 3.67 -11.84 56.57
N LEU A 9 4.17 -12.50 55.52
CA LEU A 9 4.77 -11.88 54.36
C LEU A 9 3.66 -11.50 53.37
N ALA A 10 3.36 -10.21 53.24
CA ALA A 10 2.45 -9.69 52.23
C ALA A 10 3.18 -9.65 50.87
N LEU A 11 2.80 -10.54 49.95
CA LEU A 11 3.32 -10.56 48.58
C LEU A 11 2.47 -9.60 47.72
N LEU A 12 3.04 -8.44 47.39
CA LEU A 12 2.46 -7.47 46.46
C LEU A 12 2.71 -7.96 45.02
N ALA A 13 1.69 -8.53 44.37
CA ALA A 13 1.76 -8.90 42.96
C ALA A 13 1.57 -7.64 42.08
N GLY A 14 2.70 -7.09 41.60
CA GLY A 14 2.70 -6.02 40.61
C GLY A 14 2.27 -6.55 39.23
N LEU A 15 1.11 -6.11 38.77
CA LEU A 15 0.60 -6.38 37.43
C LEU A 15 1.42 -5.56 36.41
N LEU A 16 2.37 -6.20 35.74
CA LEU A 16 3.09 -5.64 34.59
C LEU A 16 2.10 -5.42 33.44
N ALA A 17 1.68 -4.18 33.24
CA ALA A 17 0.99 -3.76 32.03
C ALA A 17 1.99 -3.81 30.87
N LEU A 18 1.93 -4.87 30.06
CA LEU A 18 2.62 -4.93 28.78
C LEU A 18 1.98 -3.89 27.84
N PRO A 19 2.74 -2.95 27.27
CA PRO A 19 2.22 -2.05 26.24
C PRO A 19 1.80 -2.91 25.03
N GLY A 20 0.51 -2.85 24.68
CA GLY A 20 -0.02 -3.54 23.51
C GLY A 20 0.72 -3.07 22.26
N LEU A 21 1.18 -4.02 21.44
CA LEU A 21 1.75 -3.72 20.13
C LEU A 21 0.69 -2.95 19.32
N PRO A 22 1.08 -1.86 18.63
CA PRO A 22 0.15 -1.14 17.77
C PRO A 22 -0.34 -2.09 16.67
N HIS A 23 -1.63 -2.40 16.70
CA HIS A 23 -2.30 -3.07 15.60
C HIS A 23 -2.39 -2.05 14.46
N ALA A 24 -1.96 -2.44 13.28
CA ALA A 24 -1.95 -1.53 12.14
C ALA A 24 -3.39 -1.24 11.72
N GLN A 25 -3.80 0.03 11.83
CA GLN A 25 -5.19 0.45 11.64
C GLN A 25 -5.42 0.89 10.20
N GLY A 26 -6.51 0.40 9.62
CA GLY A 26 -6.83 0.67 8.23
C GLY A 26 -7.36 2.08 7.98
N LEU A 27 -7.43 2.49 6.71
CA LEU A 27 -8.13 3.69 6.22
C LEU A 27 -9.67 3.55 6.29
N ASP A 28 -10.15 2.65 7.14
CA ASP A 28 -11.54 2.26 7.24
C ASP A 28 -12.26 3.19 8.21
N MET A 29 -13.08 4.08 7.65
CA MET A 29 -13.97 4.97 8.39
C MET A 29 -15.39 4.41 8.49
N THR A 30 -15.65 3.15 8.08
CA THR A 30 -17.01 2.57 8.20
C THR A 30 -17.36 2.17 9.63
N LYS A 31 -16.37 1.82 10.46
CA LYS A 31 -16.61 1.37 11.83
C LYS A 31 -17.01 2.55 12.72
N GLY A 32 -18.09 2.38 13.48
CA GLY A 32 -18.78 3.43 14.26
C GLY A 32 -17.87 4.28 15.15
N GLY A 33 -18.30 5.50 15.45
CA GLY A 33 -17.57 6.45 16.29
C GLY A 33 -17.86 7.91 15.89
N PRO A 34 -17.63 8.88 16.77
CA PRO A 34 -17.77 10.28 16.42
C PRO A 34 -16.74 10.69 15.35
N VAL A 35 -17.11 11.65 14.51
CA VAL A 35 -16.19 12.30 13.57
C VAL A 35 -15.93 13.70 14.11
N ASP A 36 -14.69 13.97 14.50
CA ASP A 36 -14.25 15.31 14.89
C ASP A 36 -13.94 16.12 13.63
N ILE A 37 -14.50 17.32 13.49
CA ILE A 37 -14.31 18.20 12.33
C ILE A 37 -13.86 19.58 12.81
N THR A 38 -12.72 20.04 12.29
CA THR A 38 -12.14 21.35 12.59
C THR A 38 -11.81 22.11 11.30
N SER A 39 -11.78 23.45 11.35
CA SER A 39 -11.41 24.30 10.22
C SER A 39 -11.05 25.71 10.67
N THR A 40 -10.29 26.45 9.86
CA THR A 40 -9.87 27.83 10.15
C THR A 40 -10.91 28.89 9.79
N ASP A 41 -11.67 28.70 8.69
CA ASP A 41 -12.57 29.74 8.18
C ASP A 41 -14.02 29.56 8.67
N GLY A 42 -14.31 28.40 9.25
CA GLY A 42 -15.56 28.10 9.94
C GLY A 42 -16.28 26.85 9.42
N ILE A 43 -17.30 26.45 10.18
CA ILE A 43 -18.15 25.30 9.91
C ILE A 43 -19.59 25.79 9.69
N GLU A 44 -20.14 25.45 8.54
CA GLU A 44 -21.51 25.77 8.15
C GLU A 44 -22.39 24.52 8.25
N TRP A 45 -23.49 24.62 8.99
CA TRP A 45 -24.47 23.56 9.08
C TRP A 45 -25.70 23.89 8.24
N ARG A 46 -25.96 23.10 7.22
CA ARG A 46 -27.12 23.28 6.33
C ARG A 46 -28.13 22.18 6.59
N GLN A 47 -29.02 22.42 7.53
CA GLN A 47 -29.97 21.41 8.00
C GLN A 47 -30.90 20.91 6.88
N ASN A 48 -31.44 21.83 6.08
CA ASN A 48 -32.34 21.50 4.97
C ASN A 48 -31.66 20.67 3.88
N GLU A 49 -30.34 20.83 3.72
CA GLU A 49 -29.53 20.07 2.76
C GLU A 49 -28.89 18.82 3.40
N GLN A 50 -29.02 18.65 4.71
CA GLN A 50 -28.43 17.57 5.51
C GLN A 50 -26.90 17.46 5.32
N VAL A 51 -26.22 18.61 5.28
CA VAL A 51 -24.76 18.67 5.15
C VAL A 51 -24.10 19.57 6.21
N VAL A 52 -22.88 19.20 6.57
CA VAL A 52 -21.93 20.03 7.33
C VAL A 52 -20.78 20.35 6.38
N ILE A 53 -20.43 21.64 6.26
CA ILE A 53 -19.38 22.13 5.37
C ILE A 53 -18.33 22.85 6.22
N ALA A 54 -17.09 22.35 6.21
CA ALA A 54 -15.95 22.99 6.87
C ALA A 54 -15.00 23.57 5.81
N ARG A 55 -14.52 24.80 6.01
CA ARG A 55 -13.68 25.52 5.02
C ARG A 55 -12.42 26.09 5.66
N GLY A 56 -11.32 26.06 4.92
CA GLY A 56 -10.01 26.52 5.36
C GLY A 56 -9.34 25.49 6.26
N ASP A 57 -8.25 24.89 5.78
CA ASP A 57 -7.50 23.79 6.44
C ASP A 57 -8.43 22.80 7.17
N ALA A 58 -9.46 22.36 6.44
CA ALA A 58 -10.51 21.55 7.00
C ALA A 58 -9.97 20.15 7.31
N ARG A 59 -10.24 19.66 8.52
CA ARG A 59 -9.75 18.39 9.03
C ARG A 59 -10.87 17.58 9.65
N ALA A 60 -10.96 16.31 9.27
CA ALA A 60 -11.81 15.31 9.89
C ALA A 60 -10.95 14.21 10.51
N ILE A 61 -11.29 13.76 11.73
CA ILE A 61 -10.63 12.64 12.41
C ILE A 61 -11.66 11.59 12.78
N ARG A 62 -11.35 10.33 12.52
CA ARG A 62 -12.13 9.18 13.01
C ARG A 62 -11.23 7.96 13.17
N GLU A 63 -11.26 7.32 14.34
CA GLU A 63 -10.55 6.05 14.61
C GLU A 63 -9.09 6.05 14.11
N GLY A 64 -8.34 7.14 14.41
CA GLY A 64 -6.93 7.28 14.02
C GLY A 64 -6.69 7.67 12.55
N VAL A 65 -7.73 7.75 11.72
CA VAL A 65 -7.65 8.30 10.36
C VAL A 65 -7.84 9.81 10.43
N THR A 66 -6.88 10.56 9.89
CA THR A 66 -6.99 12.01 9.69
C THR A 66 -7.16 12.29 8.20
N LEU A 67 -8.25 12.94 7.82
CA LEU A 67 -8.53 13.45 6.47
C LEU A 67 -8.45 14.98 6.49
N ARG A 68 -7.59 15.56 5.65
CA ARG A 68 -7.45 17.01 5.47
C ARG A 68 -7.78 17.42 4.04
N GLY A 69 -8.22 18.66 3.88
CA GLY A 69 -8.33 19.34 2.60
C GLY A 69 -8.69 20.81 2.77
N ASP A 70 -8.74 21.57 1.69
CA ASP A 70 -9.15 22.98 1.72
C ASP A 70 -10.63 23.11 2.14
N ARG A 71 -11.44 22.10 1.78
CA ARG A 71 -12.86 22.01 2.12
C ARG A 71 -13.28 20.57 2.45
N LEU A 72 -14.09 20.40 3.49
CA LEU A 72 -14.75 19.15 3.82
C LEU A 72 -16.27 19.29 3.76
N ILE A 73 -16.94 18.25 3.26
CA ILE A 73 -18.40 18.11 3.26
C ILE A 73 -18.74 16.78 3.91
N ALA A 74 -19.44 16.82 5.04
CA ALA A 74 -20.03 15.63 5.64
C ALA A 74 -21.53 15.62 5.37
N ARG A 75 -22.02 14.58 4.69
CA ARG A 75 -23.45 14.36 4.47
C ARG A 75 -23.97 13.44 5.54
N TYR A 76 -25.06 13.85 6.18
CA TYR A 76 -25.68 13.08 7.25
C TYR A 76 -27.14 12.78 6.96
N ARG A 77 -27.70 11.84 7.70
CA ARG A 77 -29.14 11.50 7.69
C ARG A 77 -29.58 11.04 9.08
N PRO A 78 -30.88 11.08 9.41
CA PRO A 78 -31.37 10.45 10.62
C PRO A 78 -30.98 8.96 10.65
N ARG A 79 -30.53 8.48 11.81
CA ARG A 79 -30.19 7.07 12.00
C ARG A 79 -31.46 6.23 11.89
N ALA A 80 -31.36 5.08 11.22
CA ALA A 80 -32.49 4.16 11.07
C ALA A 80 -33.12 3.83 12.44
N GLY A 81 -34.44 4.05 12.56
CA GLY A 81 -35.19 3.79 13.79
C GLY A 81 -35.22 4.94 14.81
N GLN A 82 -34.63 6.11 14.50
CA GLN A 82 -34.72 7.31 15.34
C GLN A 82 -35.36 8.47 14.56
N PRO A 83 -36.36 9.18 15.13
CA PRO A 83 -36.87 10.40 14.52
C PRO A 83 -35.75 11.45 14.48
N ALA A 84 -35.74 12.28 13.43
CA ALA A 84 -34.78 13.38 13.30
C ALA A 84 -34.87 14.29 14.54
N SER A 85 -33.85 14.27 15.39
CA SER A 85 -33.79 15.12 16.60
C SER A 85 -33.26 16.51 16.24
N GLN A 86 -33.88 17.55 16.82
CA GLN A 86 -33.43 18.94 16.72
C GLN A 86 -32.01 19.13 17.27
N PRO A 87 -31.24 20.09 16.72
CA PRO A 87 -29.86 20.32 17.14
C PRO A 87 -29.78 20.74 18.60
N ALA A 88 -28.86 20.13 19.35
CA ALA A 88 -28.46 20.63 20.66
C ALA A 88 -27.66 21.93 20.47
N ASN A 89 -28.00 22.96 21.24
CA ASN A 89 -27.21 24.18 21.32
C ASN A 89 -25.82 23.85 21.91
N SER A 90 -24.79 24.02 21.07
CA SER A 90 -23.38 24.31 21.35
C SER A 90 -22.70 23.73 22.60
N GLY A 91 -21.57 23.04 22.41
CA GLY A 91 -20.47 23.11 23.39
C GLY A 91 -19.46 21.97 23.43
N ALA A 92 -19.78 20.77 22.93
CA ALA A 92 -18.92 19.59 23.11
C ALA A 92 -18.44 18.99 21.79
N LEU A 93 -17.14 19.16 21.51
CA LEU A 93 -16.38 18.54 20.43
C LEU A 93 -16.15 17.04 20.70
N GLY A 94 -17.20 16.23 20.69
CA GLY A 94 -17.07 14.80 20.99
C GLY A 94 -18.13 13.89 20.39
N GLU A 95 -19.22 14.42 19.87
CA GLU A 95 -20.25 13.62 19.24
C GLU A 95 -20.47 14.16 17.83
N GLY A 96 -20.48 13.24 16.84
CA GLY A 96 -20.83 13.58 15.45
C GLY A 96 -22.20 14.27 15.37
N PRO A 97 -22.61 14.70 14.17
CA PRO A 97 -23.60 15.77 14.01
C PRO A 97 -25.00 15.47 14.60
N GLY A 98 -25.21 15.81 15.88
CA GLY A 98 -26.50 15.69 16.59
C GLY A 98 -26.87 14.25 16.94
N GLY A 99 -27.29 14.02 18.20
CA GLY A 99 -27.52 12.71 18.83
C GLY A 99 -28.56 11.76 18.20
N GLY A 100 -28.97 11.97 16.96
CA GLY A 100 -29.84 11.08 16.18
C GLY A 100 -29.47 10.96 14.70
N ASN A 101 -28.40 11.61 14.22
CA ASN A 101 -27.98 11.50 12.82
C ASN A 101 -26.69 10.68 12.66
N GLU A 102 -26.54 10.08 11.49
CA GLU A 102 -25.33 9.40 11.05
C GLU A 102 -24.73 10.10 9.82
N ILE A 103 -23.42 10.25 9.79
CA ILE A 103 -22.69 10.63 8.58
C ILE A 103 -22.58 9.37 7.72
N TRP A 104 -23.03 9.45 6.47
CA TRP A 104 -22.93 8.33 5.51
C TRP A 104 -21.92 8.62 4.40
N ARG A 105 -21.51 9.88 4.24
CA ARG A 105 -20.53 10.28 3.22
C ARG A 105 -19.70 11.48 3.65
N ILE A 106 -18.41 11.40 3.36
CA ILE A 106 -17.45 12.49 3.57
C ILE A 106 -16.76 12.80 2.23
N GLU A 107 -16.67 14.07 1.89
CA GLU A 107 -15.99 14.56 0.69
C GLU A 107 -14.93 15.58 1.13
N ALA A 108 -13.71 15.44 0.63
CA ALA A 108 -12.61 16.38 0.81
C ALA A 108 -12.17 16.92 -0.54
N GLU A 109 -11.92 18.22 -0.61
CA GLU A 109 -11.53 18.91 -1.83
C GLU A 109 -10.37 19.87 -1.56
N GLY A 110 -9.42 19.90 -2.50
CA GLY A 110 -8.23 20.74 -2.44
C GLY A 110 -7.19 20.19 -1.47
N ASN A 111 -5.93 20.07 -1.92
CA ASN A 111 -4.78 19.65 -1.11
C ASN A 111 -5.06 18.45 -0.18
N VAL A 112 -5.74 17.43 -0.69
CA VAL A 112 -6.26 16.35 0.15
C VAL A 112 -5.11 15.48 0.65
N HIS A 113 -5.07 15.29 1.97
CA HIS A 113 -4.14 14.39 2.64
C HIS A 113 -4.89 13.46 3.58
N ILE A 114 -4.61 12.16 3.50
CA ILE A 114 -5.18 11.14 4.38
C ILE A 114 -4.03 10.47 5.12
N ASN A 115 -4.07 10.50 6.44
CA ASN A 115 -3.01 9.97 7.28
C ASN A 115 -3.57 8.94 8.26
N THR A 116 -2.87 7.82 8.39
CA THR A 116 -3.02 6.87 9.50
C THR A 116 -1.72 6.82 10.29
N ALA A 117 -1.62 5.88 11.24
CA ALA A 117 -0.38 5.63 11.97
C ALA A 117 0.80 5.22 11.05
N THR A 118 0.52 4.56 9.92
CA THR A 118 1.55 4.00 9.04
C THR A 118 1.53 4.57 7.63
N ASP A 119 0.38 5.07 7.18
CA ASP A 119 0.13 5.32 5.76
C ASP A 119 -0.21 6.79 5.52
N GLN A 120 0.17 7.29 4.34
CA GLN A 120 -0.14 8.64 3.87
C GLN A 120 -0.62 8.61 2.43
N ALA A 121 -1.84 9.08 2.16
CA ALA A 121 -2.38 9.27 0.82
C ALA A 121 -2.53 10.76 0.49
N GLN A 122 -2.33 11.13 -0.77
CA GLN A 122 -2.51 12.51 -1.24
C GLN A 122 -3.17 12.56 -2.63
N GLY A 123 -3.97 13.61 -2.85
CA GLY A 123 -4.67 13.90 -4.11
C GLY A 123 -5.39 15.25 -4.06
N ASP A 124 -6.24 15.53 -5.04
CA ASP A 124 -7.00 16.79 -5.09
C ASP A 124 -8.41 16.63 -4.51
N ARG A 125 -8.98 15.43 -4.56
CA ARG A 125 -10.33 15.13 -4.04
C ARG A 125 -10.41 13.72 -3.50
N ALA A 126 -10.94 13.56 -2.29
CA ALA A 126 -11.32 12.27 -1.72
C ALA A 126 -12.82 12.20 -1.48
N VAL A 127 -13.40 11.05 -1.79
CA VAL A 127 -14.78 10.71 -1.44
C VAL A 127 -14.74 9.43 -0.65
N TYR A 128 -15.33 9.45 0.54
CA TYR A 128 -15.58 8.27 1.35
C TYR A 128 -17.08 8.04 1.44
N ASP A 129 -17.56 6.94 0.86
CA ASP A 129 -18.94 6.51 0.93
C ASP A 129 -19.05 5.36 1.93
N MET A 130 -19.65 5.63 3.09
CA MET A 130 -19.72 4.69 4.21
C MET A 130 -20.74 3.59 3.96
N ASP A 131 -21.81 3.89 3.22
CA ASP A 131 -22.82 2.91 2.85
C ASP A 131 -22.23 1.87 1.89
N GLN A 132 -21.46 2.31 0.90
CA GLN A 132 -20.80 1.42 -0.04
C GLN A 132 -19.51 0.81 0.51
N GLY A 133 -18.93 1.40 1.56
CA GLY A 133 -17.62 1.02 2.08
C GLY A 133 -16.53 1.17 1.02
N VAL A 134 -16.44 2.36 0.41
CA VAL A 134 -15.42 2.67 -0.59
C VAL A 134 -14.87 4.09 -0.39
N MET A 135 -13.55 4.19 -0.48
CA MET A 135 -12.83 5.44 -0.59
C MET A 135 -12.29 5.60 -2.01
N VAL A 136 -12.47 6.76 -2.61
CA VAL A 136 -11.94 7.11 -3.94
C VAL A 136 -11.17 8.42 -3.85
N LEU A 137 -9.90 8.39 -4.22
CA LEU A 137 -9.00 9.54 -4.30
C LEU A 137 -8.69 9.84 -5.78
N THR A 138 -8.83 11.10 -6.16
CA THR A 138 -8.70 11.59 -7.54
C THR A 138 -7.98 12.94 -7.57
N GLY A 139 -7.45 13.32 -8.75
CA GLY A 139 -6.68 14.54 -8.93
C GLY A 139 -5.30 14.30 -9.52
N LYS A 140 -4.46 15.31 -9.42
CA LYS A 140 -3.06 15.27 -9.86
C LYS A 140 -2.18 14.67 -8.77
N ASN A 141 -1.05 14.09 -9.18
CA ASN A 141 -0.02 13.58 -8.27
C ASN A 141 -0.56 12.59 -7.21
N LEU A 142 -1.49 11.71 -7.61
CA LEU A 142 -2.02 10.70 -6.71
C LEU A 142 -0.89 9.82 -6.22
N LYS A 143 -0.76 9.76 -4.89
CA LYS A 143 0.30 9.01 -4.25
C LYS A 143 -0.21 8.44 -2.93
N LEU A 144 0.14 7.20 -2.68
CA LEU A 144 -0.02 6.51 -1.41
C LEU A 144 1.37 6.02 -0.98
N THR A 145 1.81 6.48 0.18
CA THR A 145 3.09 6.11 0.79
C THR A 145 2.83 5.29 2.04
N THR A 146 3.58 4.21 2.19
CA THR A 146 3.59 3.30 3.35
C THR A 146 5.02 3.12 3.83
N PRO A 147 5.27 2.40 4.93
CA PRO A 147 6.64 2.27 5.45
C PRO A 147 7.62 1.65 4.46
N SER A 148 7.15 0.77 3.59
CA SER A 148 7.98 0.03 2.62
C SER A 148 7.80 0.50 1.18
N ASP A 149 6.64 1.06 0.83
CA ASP A 149 6.29 1.24 -0.58
C ASP A 149 5.67 2.60 -0.88
N THR A 150 5.86 3.06 -2.11
CA THR A 150 5.16 4.20 -2.71
C THR A 150 4.38 3.74 -3.95
N LEU A 151 3.08 4.00 -3.96
CA LEU A 151 2.16 3.76 -5.06
C LEU A 151 1.72 5.10 -5.67
N THR A 152 1.81 5.23 -6.99
CA THR A 152 1.25 6.37 -7.74
C THR A 152 0.28 5.90 -8.82
N ALA A 153 -0.61 6.81 -9.21
CA ALA A 153 -1.59 6.60 -10.27
C ALA A 153 -1.94 7.94 -10.93
N ARG A 154 -2.51 7.89 -12.14
CA ARG A 154 -2.95 9.08 -12.87
C ARG A 154 -4.44 9.38 -12.66
N ASP A 155 -5.28 8.35 -12.65
CA ASP A 155 -6.73 8.52 -12.75
C ASP A 155 -7.40 8.40 -11.38
N SER A 156 -7.10 7.34 -10.62
CA SER A 156 -7.70 7.12 -9.30
C SER A 156 -6.90 6.19 -8.40
N LEU A 157 -6.99 6.40 -7.09
CA LEU A 157 -6.68 5.40 -6.06
C LEU A 157 -7.96 5.07 -5.28
N GLU A 158 -8.30 3.78 -5.20
CA GLU A 158 -9.50 3.30 -4.52
C GLU A 158 -9.16 2.32 -3.40
N TYR A 159 -9.94 2.36 -2.34
CA TYR A 159 -9.86 1.41 -1.23
C TYR A 159 -11.25 0.90 -0.85
N TRP A 160 -11.39 -0.42 -0.84
CA TRP A 160 -12.62 -1.15 -0.58
C TRP A 160 -12.44 -2.01 0.69
N PRO A 161 -12.63 -1.45 1.90
CA PRO A 161 -12.40 -2.16 3.16
C PRO A 161 -13.15 -3.50 3.25
N ASN A 162 -14.43 -3.52 2.88
CA ASN A 162 -15.26 -4.74 2.93
C ASN A 162 -14.77 -5.85 2.00
N LYS A 163 -14.14 -5.47 0.88
CA LYS A 163 -13.56 -6.41 -0.09
C LYS A 163 -12.09 -6.70 0.19
N ARG A 164 -11.47 -6.01 1.16
CA ARG A 164 -10.03 -6.01 1.43
C ARG A 164 -9.25 -5.86 0.13
N MET A 165 -9.61 -4.82 -0.62
CA MET A 165 -9.11 -4.60 -1.97
C MET A 165 -8.74 -3.13 -2.17
N SER A 166 -7.63 -2.88 -2.86
CA SER A 166 -7.25 -1.55 -3.36
C SER A 166 -7.11 -1.58 -4.87
N VAL A 167 -7.40 -0.45 -5.53
CA VAL A 167 -7.26 -0.33 -6.98
C VAL A 167 -6.57 0.98 -7.35
N ALA A 168 -5.51 0.90 -8.14
CA ALA A 168 -4.84 2.05 -8.74
C ALA A 168 -5.04 2.03 -10.24
N ARG A 169 -5.55 3.14 -10.80
CA ARG A 169 -5.87 3.24 -12.24
C ARG A 169 -5.13 4.39 -12.93
N GLY A 170 -4.75 4.13 -14.17
CA GLY A 170 -4.06 5.06 -15.04
C GLY A 170 -2.56 5.05 -14.73
N ALA A 171 -1.79 4.32 -15.53
CA ALA A 171 -0.33 4.21 -15.40
C ALA A 171 0.12 4.02 -13.94
N ALA A 172 -0.50 3.07 -13.24
CA ALA A 172 -0.24 2.77 -11.86
C ALA A 172 1.20 2.25 -11.68
N VAL A 173 1.92 2.78 -10.69
CA VAL A 173 3.31 2.40 -10.40
C VAL A 173 3.49 2.19 -8.91
N VAL A 174 4.01 1.02 -8.52
CA VAL A 174 4.51 0.75 -7.18
C VAL A 174 6.04 0.74 -7.22
N VAL A 175 6.67 1.45 -6.29
CA VAL A 175 8.10 1.39 -6.00
C VAL A 175 8.27 0.92 -4.57
N THR A 176 9.04 -0.15 -4.38
CA THR A 176 9.35 -0.71 -3.06
C THR A 176 10.66 -0.12 -2.51
N ASP A 177 10.88 -0.26 -1.21
CA ASP A 177 12.07 0.19 -0.47
C ASP A 177 13.40 -0.31 -1.06
N ASP A 178 13.39 -1.53 -1.60
CA ASP A 178 14.51 -2.17 -2.31
C ASP A 178 14.59 -1.78 -3.81
N ASN A 179 13.99 -0.66 -4.19
CA ASN A 179 13.99 -0.06 -5.53
C ASN A 179 13.44 -0.95 -6.65
N ARG A 180 12.66 -1.99 -6.34
CA ARG A 180 11.90 -2.70 -7.38
C ARG A 180 10.71 -1.86 -7.78
N ARG A 181 10.36 -1.93 -9.07
CA ARG A 181 9.25 -1.18 -9.64
C ARG A 181 8.30 -2.12 -10.36
N ILE A 182 7.00 -1.96 -10.08
CA ILE A 182 5.92 -2.66 -10.75
C ILE A 182 5.03 -1.59 -11.37
N ALA A 183 4.78 -1.67 -12.67
CA ALA A 183 3.93 -0.74 -13.40
C ALA A 183 2.89 -1.48 -14.22
N ALA A 184 1.69 -0.89 -14.37
CA ALA A 184 0.61 -1.38 -15.23
C ALA A 184 -0.40 -0.25 -15.50
N ASP A 185 -1.33 -0.45 -16.43
CA ASP A 185 -2.46 0.48 -16.60
C ASP A 185 -3.38 0.46 -15.37
N THR A 186 -3.56 -0.72 -14.78
CA THR A 186 -4.31 -0.92 -13.53
C THR A 186 -3.61 -1.94 -12.64
N LEU A 187 -3.49 -1.61 -11.34
CA LEU A 187 -3.05 -2.52 -10.29
C LEU A 187 -4.19 -2.74 -9.29
N VAL A 188 -4.46 -4.00 -8.95
CA VAL A 188 -5.44 -4.41 -7.94
C VAL A 188 -4.72 -5.17 -6.84
N GLY A 189 -4.75 -4.65 -5.61
CA GLY A 189 -4.20 -5.31 -4.43
C GLY A 189 -5.29 -5.98 -3.62
N TYR A 190 -5.04 -7.19 -3.12
CA TYR A 190 -5.89 -7.93 -2.19
C TYR A 190 -5.17 -8.15 -0.87
N PHE A 191 -5.83 -7.92 0.26
CA PHE A 191 -5.25 -8.04 1.60
C PHE A 191 -5.76 -9.27 2.36
N LEU A 192 -4.87 -9.86 3.16
CA LEU A 192 -5.21 -10.92 4.11
C LEU A 192 -6.20 -10.39 5.16
N PRO A 193 -7.05 -11.26 5.74
CA PRO A 193 -7.87 -10.89 6.89
C PRO A 193 -7.00 -10.43 8.07
N GLU A 194 -7.49 -9.46 8.86
CA GLU A 194 -6.91 -9.09 10.15
C GLU A 194 -6.72 -10.33 11.04
N GLY A 195 -5.56 -10.46 11.68
CA GLY A 195 -5.23 -11.59 12.54
C GLY A 195 -4.75 -12.86 11.82
N GLN A 196 -4.84 -12.94 10.48
CA GLN A 196 -4.15 -13.98 9.72
C GLN A 196 -2.73 -13.52 9.40
N THR A 197 -1.75 -14.17 10.01
CA THR A 197 -0.38 -14.12 9.53
C THR A 197 -0.30 -14.92 8.23
N ALA A 198 0.39 -14.37 7.22
CA ALA A 198 0.85 -15.20 6.11
C ALA A 198 1.52 -16.44 6.70
N PRO A 199 1.22 -17.66 6.21
CA PRO A 199 1.81 -18.87 6.76
C PRO A 199 3.32 -18.69 6.83
N ALA A 200 3.91 -19.05 7.99
CA ALA A 200 5.34 -18.97 8.21
C ALA A 200 6.05 -19.88 7.19
N ALA A 201 6.37 -19.33 6.02
CA ALA A 201 7.28 -19.96 5.10
C ALA A 201 8.65 -19.90 5.77
N ASN A 202 9.15 -21.06 6.19
CA ASN A 202 10.45 -21.30 6.82
C ASN A 202 11.46 -20.18 6.53
N ALA A 203 11.60 -19.28 7.51
CA ALA A 203 12.42 -18.08 7.36
C ALA A 203 13.89 -18.46 7.46
N ALA A 204 14.56 -18.52 6.31
CA ALA A 204 15.84 -17.85 6.19
C ALA A 204 15.56 -16.42 5.69
N GLY A 205 15.41 -15.48 6.64
CA GLY A 205 15.73 -14.06 6.44
C GLY A 205 14.85 -13.18 5.53
N GLY A 206 13.54 -13.39 5.44
CA GLY A 206 12.65 -12.49 4.68
C GLY A 206 11.79 -11.60 5.59
N THR A 207 12.01 -10.29 5.58
CA THR A 207 11.10 -9.30 6.17
C THR A 207 9.71 -9.41 5.54
N THR A 208 8.66 -9.37 6.36
CA THR A 208 7.28 -9.32 5.88
C THR A 208 7.08 -8.03 5.11
N ARG A 209 7.02 -8.14 3.78
CA ARG A 209 6.91 -7.00 2.86
C ARG A 209 5.47 -6.50 2.83
N ASN A 210 5.22 -5.39 3.53
CA ASN A 210 3.95 -4.68 3.49
C ASN A 210 3.88 -3.85 2.19
N VAL A 211 2.71 -3.76 1.56
CA VAL A 211 2.46 -3.05 0.30
C VAL A 211 1.11 -2.32 0.43
N PRO A 212 0.86 -1.18 -0.23
CA PRO A 212 -0.05 -0.18 0.30
C PRO A 212 -1.53 -0.57 0.44
N GLY A 213 -1.98 -0.55 1.69
CA GLY A 213 -3.36 -0.63 2.12
C GLY A 213 -3.45 -1.01 3.59
N ALA A 214 -3.49 0.01 4.45
CA ALA A 214 -4.34 0.03 5.63
C ALA A 214 -4.08 -1.15 6.58
N GLY A 215 -2.84 -1.21 7.10
CA GLY A 215 -2.44 -2.11 8.18
C GLY A 215 -2.56 -3.62 7.94
N SER A 216 -3.01 -4.02 6.75
CA SER A 216 -3.29 -5.41 6.40
C SER A 216 -2.18 -5.95 5.50
N LYS A 217 -1.69 -7.16 5.80
CA LYS A 217 -0.67 -7.81 4.96
C LYS A 217 -1.27 -8.10 3.59
N LEU A 218 -0.61 -7.63 2.53
CA LEU A 218 -1.01 -7.91 1.15
C LEU A 218 -0.91 -9.42 0.87
N ASP A 219 -1.90 -10.00 0.23
CA ASP A 219 -1.91 -11.40 -0.25
C ASP A 219 -1.44 -11.49 -1.71
N ARG A 220 -2.03 -10.66 -2.57
CA ARG A 220 -1.79 -10.72 -4.02
C ARG A 220 -1.98 -9.37 -4.70
N VAL A 221 -1.20 -9.14 -5.76
CA VAL A 221 -1.40 -8.05 -6.71
C VAL A 221 -1.76 -8.62 -8.07
N GLU A 222 -2.77 -8.06 -8.71
CA GLU A 222 -3.11 -8.31 -10.11
C GLU A 222 -2.82 -7.06 -10.93
N ALA A 223 -2.16 -7.24 -12.06
CA ALA A 223 -1.70 -6.17 -12.93
C ALA A 223 -2.30 -6.36 -14.33
N PHE A 224 -2.85 -5.29 -14.88
CA PHE A 224 -3.57 -5.31 -16.16
C PHE A 224 -3.07 -4.19 -17.07
N GLY A 225 -2.72 -4.54 -18.30
CA GLY A 225 -2.27 -3.63 -19.34
C GLY A 225 -0.85 -3.12 -19.10
N ASN A 226 -0.01 -3.16 -20.14
CA ASN A 226 1.35 -2.61 -20.13
C ASN A 226 2.17 -2.99 -18.88
N VAL A 227 2.10 -4.25 -18.45
CA VAL A 227 2.72 -4.70 -17.22
C VAL A 227 4.23 -4.68 -17.38
N GLU A 228 4.93 -3.99 -16.47
CA GLU A 228 6.39 -3.96 -16.37
C GLU A 228 6.80 -4.24 -14.92
N ILE A 229 7.63 -5.26 -14.73
CA ILE A 229 8.36 -5.51 -13.49
C ILE A 229 9.83 -5.19 -13.73
N ARG A 230 10.39 -4.31 -12.92
CA ARG A 230 11.80 -3.95 -12.94
C ARG A 230 12.44 -4.33 -11.62
N THR A 231 13.49 -5.15 -11.71
CA THR A 231 14.38 -5.49 -10.61
C THR A 231 15.77 -4.89 -10.87
N PRO A 232 16.71 -4.96 -9.91
CA PRO A 232 18.09 -4.56 -10.17
C PRO A 232 18.77 -5.32 -11.31
N GLN A 233 18.29 -6.54 -11.61
CA GLN A 233 18.92 -7.43 -12.58
C GLN A 233 18.27 -7.35 -13.97
N GLU A 234 16.96 -7.12 -14.04
CA GLU A 234 16.22 -7.29 -15.29
C GLU A 234 14.90 -6.51 -15.34
N VAL A 235 14.38 -6.40 -16.56
CA VAL A 235 13.05 -5.85 -16.85
C VAL A 235 12.21 -6.91 -17.52
N VAL A 236 11.05 -7.20 -16.95
CA VAL A 236 10.09 -8.19 -17.45
C VAL A 236 8.80 -7.47 -17.83
N ARG A 237 8.34 -7.65 -19.07
CA ARG A 237 7.12 -7.04 -19.60
C ARG A 237 6.10 -8.08 -20.03
N GLY A 238 4.83 -7.73 -19.99
CA GLY A 238 3.71 -8.52 -20.52
C GLY A 238 2.37 -7.77 -20.47
N ASP A 239 1.28 -8.43 -20.86
CA ASP A 239 -0.06 -7.83 -20.90
C ASP A 239 -0.79 -7.91 -19.55
N ARG A 240 -0.55 -8.99 -18.80
CA ARG A 240 -1.14 -9.23 -17.48
C ARG A 240 -0.13 -9.83 -16.53
N GLY A 241 -0.31 -9.57 -15.24
CA GLY A 241 0.56 -10.08 -14.18
C GLY A 241 -0.22 -10.45 -12.94
N VAL A 242 0.21 -11.49 -12.25
CA VAL A 242 -0.27 -11.84 -10.91
C VAL A 242 0.94 -12.07 -10.02
N TYR A 243 1.04 -11.32 -8.93
CA TYR A 243 2.11 -11.46 -7.93
C TYR A 243 1.53 -11.91 -6.60
N ASN A 244 1.92 -13.09 -6.15
CA ASN A 244 1.58 -13.60 -4.81
C ASN A 244 2.69 -13.22 -3.83
N THR A 245 2.36 -12.42 -2.81
CA THR A 245 3.34 -11.91 -1.83
C THR A 245 3.83 -13.02 -0.88
N THR A 246 2.95 -13.97 -0.57
CA THR A 246 3.20 -15.11 0.32
C THR A 246 4.24 -16.06 -0.27
N SER A 247 4.17 -16.36 -1.56
CA SER A 247 5.17 -17.19 -2.27
C SER A 247 6.32 -16.37 -2.85
N GLY A 248 6.16 -15.05 -2.99
CA GLY A 248 7.14 -14.18 -3.65
C GLY A 248 7.22 -14.42 -5.16
N MET A 249 6.23 -15.08 -5.77
CA MET A 249 6.23 -15.45 -7.18
C MET A 249 5.29 -14.54 -7.97
N ALA A 250 5.80 -13.93 -9.04
CA ALA A 250 5.02 -13.23 -10.04
C ALA A 250 4.91 -14.07 -11.31
N ARG A 251 3.73 -14.11 -11.92
CA ARG A 251 3.46 -14.75 -13.20
C ARG A 251 2.99 -13.67 -14.17
N LEU A 252 3.68 -13.50 -15.29
CA LEU A 252 3.26 -12.60 -16.36
C LEU A 252 2.80 -13.41 -17.57
N LEU A 253 1.80 -12.87 -18.27
CA LEU A 253 1.12 -13.49 -19.41
C LEU A 253 0.96 -12.46 -20.53
N GLY A 254 1.01 -12.97 -21.77
CA GLY A 254 0.77 -12.19 -22.99
C GLY A 254 2.01 -11.38 -23.40
N GLY A 255 2.58 -11.71 -24.57
CA GLY A 255 3.66 -10.93 -25.18
C GLY A 255 4.88 -10.74 -24.27
N VAL A 256 5.27 -11.77 -23.51
CA VAL A 256 6.27 -11.63 -22.47
C VAL A 256 7.66 -11.38 -23.02
N ARG A 257 8.32 -10.33 -22.52
CA ARG A 257 9.70 -9.97 -22.86
C ARG A 257 10.53 -9.75 -21.60
N ILE A 258 11.63 -10.49 -21.46
CA ILE A 258 12.62 -10.33 -20.39
C ILE A 258 13.87 -9.71 -21.01
N THR A 259 14.35 -8.60 -20.46
CA THR A 259 15.60 -7.95 -20.85
C THR A 259 16.57 -7.95 -19.68
N ARG A 260 17.77 -8.48 -19.87
CA ARG A 260 18.87 -8.50 -18.90
C ARG A 260 20.17 -8.07 -19.56
N GLY A 261 20.60 -6.82 -19.31
CA GLY A 261 21.70 -6.21 -20.08
C GLY A 261 21.34 -6.19 -21.57
N GLU A 262 22.21 -6.75 -22.40
CA GLU A 262 22.00 -6.90 -23.86
C GLU A 262 21.18 -8.15 -24.23
N ASN A 263 20.94 -9.05 -23.27
CA ASN A 263 20.21 -10.29 -23.52
C ASN A 263 18.70 -10.04 -23.49
N GLN A 264 17.99 -10.71 -24.41
CA GLN A 264 16.55 -10.62 -24.50
C GLN A 264 15.93 -12.00 -24.67
N LEU A 265 14.91 -12.29 -23.87
CA LEU A 265 14.09 -13.49 -23.99
C LEU A 265 12.64 -13.10 -24.28
N ASN A 266 11.99 -13.80 -25.20
CA ASN A 266 10.60 -13.58 -25.60
C ASN A 266 9.80 -14.89 -25.47
N GLY A 267 8.56 -14.80 -24.99
CA GLY A 267 7.65 -15.93 -24.86
C GLY A 267 6.22 -15.46 -24.54
N GLN A 268 5.35 -16.41 -24.18
CA GLN A 268 3.96 -16.11 -23.83
C GLN A 268 3.72 -16.00 -22.32
N GLU A 269 4.62 -16.57 -21.53
CA GLU A 269 4.49 -16.63 -20.08
C GLU A 269 5.87 -16.60 -19.40
N SER A 270 5.98 -15.85 -18.31
CA SER A 270 7.13 -15.92 -17.42
C SER A 270 6.71 -16.09 -15.97
N ILE A 271 7.56 -16.77 -15.22
CA ILE A 271 7.51 -16.84 -13.77
C ILE A 271 8.75 -16.10 -13.24
N VAL A 272 8.54 -15.16 -12.33
CA VAL A 272 9.58 -14.34 -11.69
C VAL A 272 9.55 -14.59 -10.19
N ASN A 273 10.67 -15.00 -9.61
CA ASN A 273 10.82 -15.02 -8.17
C ASN A 273 11.27 -13.62 -7.70
N MET A 274 10.36 -12.89 -7.09
CA MET A 274 10.57 -11.51 -6.63
C MET A 274 11.49 -11.40 -5.40
N ARG A 275 11.85 -12.53 -4.77
CA ARG A 275 12.81 -12.58 -3.67
C ARG A 275 14.24 -12.77 -4.18
N THR A 276 14.43 -13.65 -5.17
CA THR A 276 15.76 -13.93 -5.74
C THR A 276 16.09 -13.07 -6.96
N GLY A 277 15.09 -12.43 -7.57
CA GLY A 277 15.24 -11.66 -8.80
C GLY A 277 15.32 -12.51 -10.07
N VAL A 278 15.09 -13.82 -9.98
CA VAL A 278 15.23 -14.74 -11.12
C VAL A 278 13.91 -14.86 -11.89
N ALA A 279 13.90 -14.41 -13.15
CA ALA A 279 12.85 -14.75 -14.11
C ALA A 279 13.19 -15.99 -14.94
N ARG A 280 12.14 -16.76 -15.26
CA ARG A 280 12.16 -17.90 -16.16
C ARG A 280 10.98 -17.81 -17.11
N LEU A 281 11.23 -17.90 -18.42
CA LEU A 281 10.17 -18.17 -19.38
C LEU A 281 9.66 -19.59 -19.21
N VAL A 282 8.35 -19.76 -19.21
CA VAL A 282 7.72 -21.08 -19.22
C VAL A 282 6.96 -21.26 -20.52
N ASN A 283 6.98 -22.49 -21.02
CA ASN A 283 6.34 -22.79 -22.28
C ASN A 283 4.87 -23.12 -22.05
N THR A 284 3.99 -22.45 -22.78
CA THR A 284 2.59 -22.88 -22.92
C THR A 284 2.56 -24.01 -23.95
N PRO A 285 1.81 -25.12 -23.75
CA PRO A 285 1.75 -26.20 -24.74
C PRO A 285 1.47 -25.66 -26.15
N GLY A 286 2.32 -26.00 -27.13
CA GLY A 286 2.24 -25.52 -28.51
C GLY A 286 2.99 -24.23 -28.83
N SER A 287 3.61 -23.57 -27.84
CA SER A 287 4.44 -22.36 -28.06
C SER A 287 5.94 -22.68 -28.08
N ARG A 288 6.76 -21.74 -28.57
CA ARG A 288 8.22 -21.77 -28.45
C ARG A 288 8.69 -20.50 -27.76
N VAL A 289 9.67 -20.64 -26.89
CA VAL A 289 10.40 -19.51 -26.31
C VAL A 289 11.60 -19.20 -27.21
N GLN A 290 11.93 -17.92 -27.36
CA GLN A 290 13.06 -17.46 -28.16
C GLN A 290 13.96 -16.56 -27.32
N GLY A 291 15.27 -16.74 -27.41
CA GLY A 291 16.25 -15.90 -26.72
C GLY A 291 17.35 -15.44 -27.65
N LEU A 292 17.71 -14.15 -27.56
CA LEU A 292 18.96 -13.60 -28.06
C LEU A 292 19.91 -13.47 -26.89
N ILE A 293 21.04 -14.17 -26.97
CA ILE A 293 22.14 -14.07 -26.00
C ILE A 293 23.30 -13.45 -26.75
N VAL A 294 23.79 -12.31 -26.23
CA VAL A 294 24.98 -11.64 -26.76
C VAL A 294 26.18 -12.07 -25.92
N PRO A 295 27.15 -12.83 -26.48
CA PRO A 295 28.36 -13.21 -25.76
C PRO A 295 29.25 -11.98 -25.57
N ASN A 296 29.57 -11.65 -24.32
CA ASN A 296 30.40 -10.48 -24.01
C ASN A 296 31.85 -10.75 -24.50
N GLN A 297 32.37 -9.95 -25.45
CA GLN A 297 33.72 -10.11 -26.00
C GLN A 297 34.84 -9.52 -25.12
N GLN A 298 34.53 -9.06 -23.91
CA GLN A 298 35.47 -8.40 -22.99
C GLN A 298 36.52 -9.32 -22.31
N SER A 299 36.79 -10.52 -22.83
CA SER A 299 37.85 -11.41 -22.31
C SER A 299 38.90 -11.82 -23.35
N ARG A 300 38.93 -11.20 -24.55
CA ARG A 300 39.94 -11.53 -25.57
C ARG A 300 41.19 -10.64 -25.59
N ASP A 301 41.28 -9.59 -24.76
CA ASP A 301 42.48 -8.73 -24.70
C ASP A 301 43.50 -9.10 -23.61
N ALA A 302 43.22 -10.13 -22.79
CA ALA A 302 44.15 -10.58 -21.72
C ALA A 302 45.07 -11.74 -22.13
N VAL A 303 45.09 -12.15 -23.42
CA VAL A 303 46.07 -13.11 -23.95
C VAL A 303 46.94 -12.43 -25.01
N ARG A 304 47.54 -11.28 -24.66
CA ARG A 304 48.82 -10.90 -25.27
C ARG A 304 49.93 -11.60 -24.48
N VAL A 305 50.39 -12.70 -25.06
CA VAL A 305 51.60 -13.44 -24.67
C VAL A 305 52.76 -12.46 -24.43
N PRO A 306 53.43 -12.45 -23.26
CA PRO A 306 54.70 -11.76 -23.07
C PRO A 306 55.81 -12.53 -23.80
N GLY A 307 55.89 -12.34 -25.10
CA GLY A 307 56.94 -12.91 -25.96
C GLY A 307 58.17 -11.99 -26.00
N MET A 308 59.25 -12.48 -25.38
CA MET A 308 60.65 -12.34 -25.81
C MET A 308 61.20 -10.92 -26.09
N GLN A 309 61.99 -10.43 -25.12
CA GLN A 309 63.02 -9.41 -25.37
C GLN A 309 64.12 -10.01 -26.27
N PRO A 310 64.48 -9.38 -27.41
CA PRO A 310 65.69 -9.74 -28.12
C PRO A 310 66.92 -9.22 -27.35
N GLN A 311 67.79 -10.14 -26.95
CA GLN A 311 69.20 -9.82 -26.70
C GLN A 311 69.81 -9.25 -27.99
N GLN A 312 70.34 -8.02 -27.94
CA GLN A 312 71.33 -7.58 -28.89
C GLN A 312 72.66 -7.39 -28.15
N GLY A 313 73.62 -8.19 -28.57
CA GLY A 313 74.98 -8.23 -28.06
C GLY A 313 75.84 -7.07 -28.52
N GLN A 314 76.93 -6.94 -27.79
CA GLN A 314 78.09 -6.07 -28.02
C GLN A 314 78.70 -6.22 -29.42
N GLY A 315 79.24 -5.13 -29.96
CA GLY A 315 80.07 -5.18 -31.15
C GLY A 315 80.78 -3.86 -31.47
N ARG A 316 81.94 -3.66 -30.82
CA ARG A 316 83.10 -2.81 -31.16
C ARG A 316 82.95 -1.29 -31.22
#